data_AF-A0A7V9GJ34-F1
#
_entry.id   AF-A0A7V9GJ34-F1
#
_cell.length_a   1.000
_cell.length_b   1.000
_cell.length_c   1.000
_cell.angle_alpha   90.00
_cell.angle_beta   90.00
_cell.angle_gamma   90.00
#
_symmetry.space_group_name_H-M   'P 1'
#
loop_
_entity.id
_entity.type
_entity.pdbx_description
1 polymer ?
#
loop_
_entity_poly.entity_id
_entity_poly.type
_entity_poly.pdbx_seq_one_letter_code
_entity_poly.pdbx_strand_id
1 'polypeptide(L)' 'MTGEKITRDDLEAKFRELKGETDETAASAQSYLLGAAVVVGAIVLLAVFTLGRRKGKKRTTVVEIRRV' A
#
# COMPACT_ATOMS: atom_id res chain seq x y z
N MET A 1 42.14 18.83 26.22
CA MET A 1 41.14 18.31 25.26
C MET A 1 41.88 17.42 24.28
N THR A 2 42.22 16.19 24.67
CA THR A 2 42.87 15.22 23.79
C THR A 2 41.80 14.65 22.86
N GLY A 3 41.85 15.03 21.58
CA GLY A 3 40.97 14.45 20.57
C GLY A 3 41.25 12.96 20.46
N GLU A 4 40.31 12.16 20.93
CA GLU A 4 40.36 10.70 20.81
C GLU A 4 40.39 10.34 19.32
N LYS A 5 41.34 9.50 18.92
CA LYS A 5 41.48 9.10 17.53
C LYS A 5 40.28 8.25 17.16
N ILE A 6 39.44 8.76 16.27
CA ILE A 6 38.32 8.00 15.69
C ILE A 6 38.88 6.73 15.06
N THR A 7 38.42 5.58 15.56
CA THR A 7 38.79 4.26 15.04
C THR A 7 37.80 3.81 13.97
N ARG A 8 38.14 2.75 13.24
CA ARG A 8 37.20 2.14 12.27
C ARG A 8 35.94 1.61 12.97
N ASP A 9 36.09 1.08 14.18
CA ASP A 9 34.99 0.50 14.94
C ASP A 9 33.97 1.58 15.35
N ASP A 10 34.44 2.78 15.70
CA ASP A 10 33.57 3.92 16.02
C ASP A 10 32.72 4.35 14.80
N LEU A 11 33.33 4.35 13.61
CA LEU A 11 32.61 4.64 12.37
C LEU A 11 31.60 3.55 12.05
N GLU A 12 31.98 2.28 12.15
CA GLU A 12 31.09 1.16 11.89
C GLU A 12 29.89 1.16 12.85
N ALA A 13 30.12 1.42 14.13
CA ALA A 13 29.06 1.55 15.13
C ALA A 13 28.07 2.66 14.76
N LYS A 14 28.57 3.86 14.40
CA LYS A 14 27.74 5.00 13.98
C LYS A 14 26.99 4.73 12.68
N PHE A 15 27.62 4.10 11.69
CA PHE A 15 26.96 3.72 10.44
C PHE A 15 25.89 2.66 10.67
N ARG A 16 26.11 1.70 11.58
CA ARG A 16 25.13 0.67 11.92
C ARG A 16 23.92 1.26 12.65
N GLU A 17 24.15 2.22 13.55
CA GLU A 17 23.10 2.99 14.24
C GLU A 17 22.21 3.74 13.24
N LEU A 18 22.82 4.53 12.34
CA LEU A 18 22.09 5.29 11.31
C LEU A 18 21.34 4.37 10.32
N LYS A 19 21.94 3.22 9.97
CA LYS A 19 21.32 2.24 9.10
C LYS A 19 20.12 1.57 9.77
N GLY A 20 20.23 1.24 11.07
CA GLY A 20 19.14 0.65 11.84
C GLY A 20 17.89 1.54 11.85
N GLU A 21 18.05 2.85 12.10
CA GLU A 21 16.96 3.84 12.06
C GLU A 21 16.35 3.97 10.65
N THR A 22 17.19 3.87 9.61
CA THR A 22 16.74 3.93 8.22
C THR A 22 15.95 2.68 7.82
N ASP A 23 16.41 1.49 8.21
CA ASP A 23 15.74 0.22 7.94
C ASP A 23 14.39 0.16 8.68
N GLU A 24 14.31 0.68 9.90
CA GLU A 24 13.06 0.76 10.68
C GLU A 24 12.05 1.73 10.03
N THR A 25 12.53 2.88 9.54
CA THR A 25 11.73 3.84 8.76
C THR A 25 11.25 3.23 7.45
N ALA A 26 12.11 2.49 6.75
CA ALA A 26 11.75 1.81 5.50
C ALA A 26 10.71 0.70 5.73
N ALA A 27 10.85 -0.08 6.80
CA ALA A 27 9.88 -1.12 7.17
C ALA A 27 8.50 -0.54 7.53
N SER A 28 8.49 0.59 8.25
CA SER A 28 7.26 1.35 8.55
C SER A 28 6.62 1.90 7.28
N ALA A 29 7.40 2.53 6.40
CA ALA A 29 6.94 3.06 5.12
C ALA A 29 6.38 1.95 4.21
N GLN A 30 7.03 0.78 4.16
CA GLN A 30 6.56 -0.35 3.37
C GLN A 30 5.19 -0.86 3.87
N SER A 31 5.02 -0.97 5.19
CA SER A 31 3.75 -1.39 5.80
C SER A 31 2.64 -0.38 5.52
N TYR A 32 2.94 0.91 5.61
CA TYR A 32 2.00 1.98 5.30
C TYR A 32 1.60 2.01 3.81
N LEU A 33 2.57 1.87 2.90
CA LEU A 33 2.34 1.80 1.46
C LEU A 33 1.47 0.60 1.09
N LEU A 34 1.74 -0.57 1.67
CA LEU A 34 0.95 -1.77 1.42
C LEU A 34 -0.50 -1.58 1.89
N GLY A 35 -0.70 -1.03 3.09
CA GLY A 35 -2.03 -0.70 3.62
C GLY A 35 -2.79 0.28 2.73
N ALA A 36 -2.12 1.36 2.31
CA ALA A 36 -2.70 2.35 1.40
C ALA A 36 -3.09 1.73 0.04
N ALA A 37 -2.24 0.88 -0.53
CA ALA A 37 -2.51 0.19 -1.79
C ALA A 37 -3.76 -0.71 -1.71
N VAL A 38 -3.92 -1.45 -0.61
CA VAL A 38 -5.10 -2.29 -0.37
C VAL A 38 -6.38 -1.46 -0.32
N VAL A 39 -6.36 -0.35 0.44
CA VAL A 39 -7.53 0.55 0.57
C VAL A 39 -7.90 1.16 -0.78
N VAL A 40 -6.93 1.70 -1.52
CA VAL A 40 -7.16 2.28 -2.85
C VAL A 40 -7.69 1.22 -3.82
N GLY A 41 -7.10 0.01 -3.80
CA GLY A 41 -7.55 -1.10 -4.63
C GLY A 41 -9.01 -1.50 -4.35
N ALA A 42 -9.41 -1.59 -3.09
CA ALA A 42 -10.78 -1.89 -2.71
C ALA A 42 -11.77 -0.83 -3.19
N ILE A 43 -11.41 0.46 -3.07
CA ILE A 43 -12.23 1.58 -3.55
C ILE A 43 -12.41 1.50 -5.07
N VAL A 44 -11.32 1.25 -5.81
CA VAL A 44 -11.37 1.12 -7.28
C VAL A 44 -12.27 -0.05 -7.69
N LEU A 45 -12.13 -1.21 -7.05
CA LEU A 45 -12.98 -2.38 -7.33
C LEU A 45 -14.45 -2.09 -7.06
N LEU A 46 -14.78 -1.44 -5.93
CA LEU A 46 -16.15 -1.04 -5.61
C LEU A 46 -16.70 -0.04 -6.64
N ALA A 47 -15.91 0.94 -7.05
CA ALA A 47 -16.30 1.92 -8.05
C ALA A 47 -16.62 1.23 -9.39
N VAL A 48 -15.72 0.39 -9.89
CA VAL A 48 -15.91 -0.33 -11.16
C VAL A 48 -17.12 -1.27 -11.08
N PHE A 49 -17.25 -2.04 -10.00
CA PHE A 49 -18.38 -2.95 -9.79
C PHE A 49 -19.72 -2.22 -9.76
N THR A 50 -19.81 -1.12 -8.99
CA THR A 50 -21.08 -0.38 -8.86
C THR A 50 -21.48 0.30 -10.16
N LEU A 51 -20.53 0.86 -10.91
CA LEU A 51 -20.76 1.41 -12.24
C LEU A 51 -21.25 0.34 -13.22
N GLY A 52 -20.59 -0.82 -13.25
CA GLY A 52 -21.00 -1.97 -14.07
C GLY A 52 -22.39 -2.47 -13.70
N ARG A 53 -22.66 -2.68 -12.41
CA ARG A 53 -23.97 -3.13 -11.89
C ARG A 53 -25.08 -2.15 -12.22
N ARG A 54 -24.85 -0.84 -12.09
CA ARG A 54 -25.83 0.20 -12.46
C ARG A 54 -26.14 0.15 -13.96
N LYS A 55 -25.12 0.02 -14.80
CA LYS A 55 -25.29 -0.04 -16.26
C LYS A 55 -26.02 -1.33 -16.69
N GLY A 56 -25.67 -2.46 -16.09
CA GLY A 56 -26.33 -3.75 -16.35
C GLY A 56 -27.82 -3.72 -16.01
N LYS A 57 -28.19 -3.18 -14.84
CA LYS A 57 -29.60 -3.02 -14.44
C LYS A 57 -30.40 -2.16 -15.43
N LYS A 58 -29.82 -1.06 -15.92
CA LYS A 58 -30.48 -0.16 -16.88
C LYS A 58 -30.70 -0.79 -18.27
N ARG A 59 -29.91 -1.80 -18.63
CA ARG A 59 -29.93 -2.45 -19.94
C ARG A 59 -30.59 -3.83 -19.92
N THR A 60 -31.26 -4.19 -18.84
CA THR A 60 -31.92 -5.48 -18.74
C THR A 60 -33.14 -5.52 -19.66
N THR A 61 -33.23 -6.52 -20.51
CA THR A 61 -34.42 -6.77 -21.33
C THR A 61 -35.40 -7.59 -20.50
N VAL A 62 -36.59 -7.06 -20.26
CA VAL A 62 -37.68 -7.79 -19.63
C VAL A 62 -38.40 -8.58 -20.72
N VAL A 63 -38.45 -9.90 -20.57
CA VAL A 63 -39.25 -10.78 -21.45
C VAL A 63 -40.43 -11.33 -20.66
N GLU A 64 -41.64 -11.15 -21.18
CA GLU A 64 -42.81 -11.81 -20.65
C GLU A 64 -42.84 -13.25 -21.16
N ILE A 65 -42.75 -14.21 -20.25
CA ILE A 65 -42.85 -15.64 -20.59
C ILE A 65 -44.33 -15.96 -20.83
N ARG A 66 -44.73 -16.05 -22.09
CA ARG A 66 -46.04 -16.55 -22.48
C ARG A 66 -45.95 -18.07 -22.70
N ARG A 67 -46.68 -18.86 -21.90
CA ARG A 67 -46.95 -20.27 -22.23
C ARG A 67 -48.05 -20.32 -23.28
N VAL A 68 -47.75 -20.97 -24.40
CA VAL A 68 -48.71 -21.37 -25.44
C VAL A 68 -49.16 -22.80 -25.20
#